data_AF-A0A939AWN0-F1
#
_entry.id   AF-A0A939AWN0-F1
#
_cell.length_a   1.000
_cell.length_b   1.000
_cell.length_c   1.000
_cell.angle_alpha   90.00
_cell.angle_beta   90.00
_cell.angle_gamma   90.00
#
_symmetry.space_group_name_H-M   'P 1'
#
loop_
_entity.id
_entity.type
_entity.pdbx_description
1 polymer ?
#
loop_
_entity_poly.entity_id
_entity_poly.type
_entity_poly.pdbx_seq_one_letter_code
_entity_poly.pdbx_strand_id
1 'polypeptide(L)'
;MTTPLSLPDVYNPKTHMLAKVTENGVFHETRAGASFAHRLVANGAAEDLALAEKVLGVVLGCQERRAGDPHHGNFTWMLEDDHVEDLNAVEFNLEHLIPLMLRYAGRLPAATQARVLEAIRLGLDEIRRLDVSVAYTNICLLDVLNTSLGGELLGDRVIAERGYRKLAAWMAFTDSQGIAFEWNSPTYGAVDLRALKLLADLTRDEATRIQARTAAARMGLSTALHIHAATGRWAGPHGRAYHPSVVCETPPEVSLVRGWIADGTLPGWLTDALDTQPETFEISETAHAGREMGITTYHSRSFVLG
;
A
#
# COMPACT_ATOMS: atom_id res chain seq x y z
N MET A 1 -24.40 8.40 19.25
CA MET A 1 -24.17 9.02 17.92
C MET A 1 -22.67 9.10 17.74
N THR A 2 -22.14 8.73 16.58
CA THR A 2 -20.69 8.80 16.30
C THR A 2 -20.28 10.25 16.09
N THR A 3 -19.19 10.70 16.71
CA THR A 3 -18.65 12.06 16.54
C THR A 3 -17.94 12.18 15.20
N PRO A 4 -18.13 13.28 14.43
CA PRO A 4 -17.40 13.52 13.19
C PRO A 4 -15.88 13.60 13.39
N LEU A 5 -15.13 13.23 12.36
CA LEU A 5 -13.67 13.39 12.36
C LEU A 5 -13.29 14.88 12.31
N SER A 6 -12.22 15.24 13.03
CA SER A 6 -11.57 16.54 12.82
C SER A 6 -10.98 16.58 11.42
N LEU A 7 -11.33 17.62 10.66
CA LEU A 7 -10.78 17.82 9.32
C LEU A 7 -9.28 18.17 9.43
N PRO A 8 -8.41 17.56 8.60
CA PRO A 8 -7.01 17.95 8.55
C PRO A 8 -6.85 19.42 8.14
N ASP A 9 -5.80 20.10 8.61
CA ASP A 9 -5.50 21.50 8.24
C ASP A 9 -5.32 21.67 6.73
N VAL A 10 -4.92 20.60 6.04
CA VAL A 10 -4.76 20.55 4.59
C VAL A 10 -6.06 20.30 3.83
N TYR A 11 -7.21 20.12 4.49
CA TYR A 11 -8.48 19.94 3.80
C TYR A 11 -8.88 21.21 3.03
N ASN A 12 -9.11 21.06 1.73
CA ASN A 12 -9.55 22.15 0.86
C ASN A 12 -11.07 22.06 0.62
N PRO A 13 -11.88 22.99 1.16
CA PRO A 13 -13.34 22.95 1.00
C PRO A 13 -13.81 23.26 -0.42
N LYS A 14 -12.96 23.83 -1.29
CA LYS A 14 -13.31 24.12 -2.69
C LYS A 14 -13.26 22.88 -3.57
N THR A 15 -12.28 22.01 -3.32
CA THR A 15 -12.08 20.76 -4.09
C THR A 15 -12.58 19.53 -3.35
N HIS A 16 -12.91 19.65 -2.06
CA HIS A 16 -13.20 18.54 -1.14
C HIS A 16 -12.05 17.54 -0.96
N MET A 17 -10.83 17.90 -1.37
CA MET A 17 -9.65 17.03 -1.32
C MET A 17 -8.61 17.55 -0.32
N LEU A 18 -7.56 16.78 -0.06
CA LEU A 18 -6.43 17.20 0.77
C LEU A 18 -5.39 17.90 -0.09
N ALA A 19 -5.08 19.15 0.25
CA ALA A 19 -4.14 20.00 -0.46
C ALA A 19 -2.69 19.64 -0.12
N LYS A 20 -1.85 19.60 -1.15
CA LYS A 20 -0.40 19.47 -1.07
C LYS A 20 0.21 20.75 -1.65
N VAL A 21 0.79 21.57 -0.78
CA VAL A 21 1.46 22.80 -1.20
C VAL A 21 2.88 22.46 -1.61
N THR A 22 3.25 22.88 -2.82
CA THR A 22 4.60 22.72 -3.39
C THR A 22 5.09 24.07 -3.90
N GLU A 23 6.35 24.14 -4.31
CA GLU A 23 6.90 25.31 -5.00
C GLU A 23 6.18 25.65 -6.32
N ASN A 24 5.53 24.65 -6.94
CA ASN A 24 4.86 24.77 -8.24
C ASN A 24 3.35 25.02 -8.14
N GLY A 25 2.80 25.09 -6.92
CA GLY A 25 1.38 25.33 -6.69
C GLY A 25 0.76 24.40 -5.65
N VAL A 26 -0.57 24.39 -5.64
CA VAL A 26 -1.39 23.57 -4.73
C VAL A 26 -2.02 22.45 -5.55
N PHE A 27 -1.74 21.21 -5.16
CA PHE A 27 -2.20 20.00 -5.85
C PHE A 27 -2.98 19.09 -4.91
N HIS A 28 -3.78 18.18 -5.47
CA HIS A 28 -4.58 17.24 -4.67
C HIS A 28 -4.42 15.81 -5.17
N GLU A 29 -3.65 14.99 -4.43
CA GLU A 29 -3.42 13.59 -4.79
C GLU A 29 -4.73 12.78 -4.75
N THR A 30 -5.06 12.07 -5.83
CA THR A 30 -6.31 11.29 -5.95
C THR A 30 -6.37 10.17 -4.91
N ARG A 31 -5.26 9.45 -4.73
CA ARG A 31 -5.09 8.42 -3.69
C ARG A 31 -5.31 8.95 -2.27
N ALA A 32 -4.90 10.19 -1.99
CA ALA A 32 -5.11 10.80 -0.67
C ALA A 32 -6.59 11.10 -0.45
N GLY A 33 -7.31 11.48 -1.51
CA GLY A 33 -8.77 11.57 -1.50
C GLY A 33 -9.44 10.22 -1.27
N ALA A 34 -9.01 9.16 -1.97
CA ALA A 34 -9.55 7.81 -1.78
C ALA A 34 -9.36 7.31 -0.34
N SER A 35 -8.16 7.53 0.21
CA SER A 35 -7.83 7.25 1.62
C SER A 35 -8.70 8.06 2.59
N PHE A 36 -8.91 9.35 2.31
CA PHE A 36 -9.72 10.23 3.14
C PHE A 36 -11.20 9.82 3.13
N ALA A 37 -11.76 9.53 1.95
CA ALA A 37 -13.10 9.00 1.80
C ALA A 37 -13.28 7.69 2.61
N HIS A 38 -12.32 6.76 2.52
CA HIS A 38 -12.35 5.53 3.29
C HIS A 38 -12.44 5.79 4.80
N ARG A 39 -11.62 6.70 5.34
CA ARG A 39 -11.67 7.07 6.77
C ARG A 39 -12.99 7.70 7.19
N LEU A 40 -13.55 8.60 6.38
CA LEU A 40 -14.85 9.23 6.64
C LEU A 40 -15.99 8.19 6.68
N VAL A 41 -16.04 7.29 5.69
CA VAL A 41 -17.03 6.21 5.65
C VAL A 41 -16.85 5.24 6.83
N ALA A 42 -15.60 4.92 7.18
CA ALA A 42 -15.27 4.06 8.31
C ALA A 42 -15.66 4.68 9.67
N ASN A 43 -15.63 6.00 9.82
CA ASN A 43 -16.15 6.66 11.01
C ASN A 43 -17.69 6.60 11.07
N GLY A 44 -18.36 6.99 9.98
CA GLY A 44 -19.81 6.83 9.83
C GLY A 44 -20.68 7.84 10.59
N ALA A 45 -20.11 8.94 11.08
CA ALA A 45 -20.90 10.11 11.49
C ALA A 45 -21.65 10.70 10.28
N ALA A 46 -22.82 11.31 10.48
CA ALA A 46 -23.66 11.77 9.38
C ALA A 46 -22.96 12.84 8.51
N GLU A 47 -22.23 13.74 9.16
CA GLU A 47 -21.42 14.79 8.53
C GLU A 47 -20.26 14.19 7.73
N ASP A 48 -19.62 13.14 8.25
CA ASP A 48 -18.52 12.45 7.56
C ASP A 48 -19.03 11.68 6.35
N LEU A 49 -20.19 11.04 6.44
CA LEU A 49 -20.80 10.35 5.30
C LEU A 49 -21.21 11.33 4.19
N ALA A 50 -21.77 12.48 4.56
CA ALA A 50 -22.09 13.54 3.61
C ALA A 50 -20.82 14.12 2.94
N LEU A 51 -19.73 14.26 3.69
CA LEU A 51 -18.44 14.68 3.13
C LEU A 51 -17.82 13.58 2.25
N ALA A 52 -17.88 12.32 2.69
CA ALA A 52 -17.35 11.18 1.95
C ALA A 52 -17.95 11.07 0.55
N GLU A 53 -19.26 11.30 0.42
CA GLU A 53 -19.92 11.29 -0.89
C GLU A 53 -19.37 12.37 -1.84
N LYS A 54 -19.05 13.56 -1.31
CA LYS A 54 -18.42 14.63 -2.09
C LYS A 54 -17.00 14.26 -2.50
N VAL A 55 -16.20 13.76 -1.56
CA VAL A 55 -14.82 13.32 -1.80
C VAL A 55 -14.78 12.20 -2.85
N LEU A 56 -15.63 11.18 -2.69
CA LEU A 56 -15.78 10.10 -3.66
C LEU A 56 -16.21 10.64 -5.03
N GLY A 57 -17.13 11.61 -5.06
CA GLY A 57 -17.53 12.27 -6.31
C GLY A 57 -16.34 12.83 -7.09
N VAL A 58 -15.39 13.47 -6.39
CA VAL A 58 -14.17 14.06 -6.97
C VAL A 58 -13.16 12.99 -7.36
N VAL A 59 -12.86 12.04 -6.47
CA VAL A 59 -11.92 10.92 -6.73
C VAL A 59 -12.36 10.12 -7.95
N LEU A 60 -13.64 9.76 -8.05
CA LEU A 60 -14.18 9.02 -9.19
C LEU A 60 -14.21 9.86 -10.48
N GLY A 61 -14.22 11.19 -10.37
CA GLY A 61 -14.08 12.10 -11.51
C GLY A 61 -12.67 12.12 -12.10
N CYS A 62 -11.67 11.69 -11.33
CA CYS A 62 -10.27 11.59 -11.77
C CYS A 62 -9.96 10.28 -12.52
N GLN A 63 -10.95 9.38 -12.66
CA GLN A 63 -10.77 8.15 -13.41
C GLN A 63 -10.86 8.42 -14.91
N GLU A 64 -9.92 7.88 -15.69
CA GLU A 64 -9.95 7.92 -17.15
C GLU A 64 -11.07 7.01 -17.67
N ARG A 65 -12.02 7.60 -18.42
CA ARG A 65 -13.22 6.90 -18.91
C ARG A 65 -13.47 7.14 -20.40
N ARG A 66 -12.57 7.82 -21.10
CA ARG A 66 -12.65 8.02 -22.55
C ARG A 66 -12.45 6.68 -23.25
N ALA A 67 -13.45 6.27 -24.03
CA ALA A 67 -13.36 5.06 -24.82
C ALA A 67 -12.18 5.16 -25.79
N GLY A 68 -11.31 4.15 -25.79
CA GLY A 68 -10.13 4.08 -26.64
C GLY A 68 -8.86 4.72 -26.07
N ASP A 69 -8.93 5.35 -24.89
CA ASP A 69 -7.71 5.75 -24.17
C ASP A 69 -6.93 4.49 -23.72
N PRO A 70 -5.60 4.43 -23.92
CA PRO A 70 -4.80 3.27 -23.52
C PRO A 70 -4.87 2.97 -22.01
N HIS A 71 -5.20 3.97 -21.19
CA HIS A 71 -5.26 3.89 -19.72
C HIS A 71 -6.69 3.94 -19.19
N HIS A 72 -7.69 3.54 -19.99
CA HIS A 72 -9.09 3.53 -19.62
C HIS A 72 -9.38 2.73 -18.33
N GLY A 73 -9.73 3.42 -17.25
CA GLY A 73 -9.96 2.84 -15.92
C GLY A 73 -8.86 3.17 -14.91
N ASN A 74 -7.73 3.73 -15.35
CA ASN A 74 -6.72 4.32 -14.48
C ASN A 74 -7.19 5.66 -13.91
N PHE A 75 -6.40 6.25 -13.02
CA PHE A 75 -6.70 7.54 -12.38
C PHE A 75 -5.58 8.54 -12.68
N THR A 76 -5.92 9.82 -12.73
CA THR A 76 -4.88 10.86 -12.66
C THR A 76 -4.18 10.81 -11.31
N TRP A 77 -2.93 11.25 -11.24
CA TRP A 77 -2.19 11.25 -9.98
C TRP A 77 -2.65 12.40 -9.09
N MET A 78 -2.79 13.58 -9.68
CA MET A 78 -3.39 14.77 -9.11
C MET A 78 -4.76 15.06 -9.73
N LEU A 79 -5.64 15.70 -8.96
CA LEU A 79 -6.90 16.25 -9.48
C LEU A 79 -6.66 17.24 -10.64
N GLU A 80 -5.52 17.94 -10.61
CA GLU A 80 -5.14 18.97 -11.58
C GLU A 80 -4.60 18.42 -12.91
N ASP A 81 -4.28 17.13 -13.01
CA ASP A 81 -3.73 16.56 -14.24
C ASP A 81 -4.83 16.37 -15.30
N ASP A 82 -4.49 16.62 -16.57
CA ASP A 82 -5.43 16.47 -17.69
C ASP A 82 -5.48 15.02 -18.24
N HIS A 83 -4.55 14.16 -17.83
CA HIS A 83 -4.43 12.78 -18.29
C HIS A 83 -3.66 11.91 -17.28
N VAL A 84 -3.68 10.59 -17.49
CA VAL A 84 -2.96 9.62 -16.67
C VAL A 84 -1.47 9.67 -17.01
N GLU A 85 -0.67 10.20 -16.09
CA GLU A 85 0.80 10.22 -16.22
C GLU A 85 1.48 9.07 -15.46
N ASP A 86 0.98 8.73 -14.27
CA ASP A 86 1.51 7.64 -13.44
C ASP A 86 0.56 6.43 -13.47
N LEU A 87 1.04 5.35 -14.10
CA LEU A 87 0.26 4.12 -14.28
C LEU A 87 -0.06 3.41 -12.95
N ASN A 88 0.63 3.75 -11.87
CA ASN A 88 0.41 3.17 -10.55
C ASN A 88 -0.80 3.80 -9.81
N ALA A 89 -1.36 4.90 -10.32
CA ALA A 89 -2.44 5.62 -9.66
C ALA A 89 -3.67 4.72 -9.40
N VAL A 90 -4.00 3.82 -10.33
CA VAL A 90 -5.08 2.84 -10.16
C VAL A 90 -4.87 1.96 -8.93
N GLU A 91 -3.65 1.49 -8.69
CA GLU A 91 -3.34 0.61 -7.58
C GLU A 91 -3.56 1.30 -6.23
N PHE A 92 -3.07 2.54 -6.11
CA PHE A 92 -3.20 3.35 -4.89
C PHE A 92 -4.63 3.86 -4.64
N ASN A 93 -5.44 4.04 -5.67
CA ASN A 93 -6.85 4.39 -5.49
C ASN A 93 -7.66 3.14 -5.07
N LEU A 94 -7.44 2.01 -5.75
CA LEU A 94 -8.18 0.78 -5.48
C LEU A 94 -7.85 0.15 -4.11
N GLU A 95 -6.63 0.32 -3.59
CA GLU A 95 -6.27 -0.18 -2.24
C GLU A 95 -7.13 0.43 -1.13
N HIS A 96 -7.80 1.56 -1.41
CA HIS A 96 -8.71 2.23 -0.49
C HIS A 96 -10.18 1.99 -0.85
N LEU A 97 -10.53 2.05 -2.14
CA LEU A 97 -11.93 1.89 -2.58
C LEU A 97 -12.45 0.45 -2.35
N ILE A 98 -11.62 -0.57 -2.55
CA ILE A 98 -12.04 -1.97 -2.39
C ILE A 98 -12.33 -2.30 -0.91
N PRO A 99 -11.42 -2.06 0.05
CA PRO A 99 -11.71 -2.29 1.47
C PRO A 99 -12.87 -1.43 2.00
N LEU A 100 -13.02 -0.19 1.50
CA LEU A 100 -14.16 0.67 1.82
C LEU A 100 -15.47 -0.03 1.47
N MET A 101 -15.60 -0.56 0.25
CA MET A 101 -16.81 -1.26 -0.18
C MET A 101 -17.01 -2.58 0.57
N LEU A 102 -15.95 -3.37 0.78
CA LEU A 102 -16.04 -4.64 1.51
C LEU A 102 -16.55 -4.46 2.95
N ARG A 103 -16.07 -3.43 3.65
CA ARG A 103 -16.38 -3.23 5.09
C ARG A 103 -17.60 -2.35 5.32
N TYR A 104 -17.84 -1.36 4.46
CA TYR A 104 -18.71 -0.23 4.78
C TYR A 104 -19.67 0.19 3.66
N ALA A 105 -19.83 -0.60 2.59
CA ALA A 105 -20.74 -0.26 1.48
C ALA A 105 -22.15 0.17 1.96
N GLY A 106 -22.71 -0.52 2.96
CA GLY A 106 -24.04 -0.24 3.51
C GLY A 106 -24.20 1.15 4.17
N ARG A 107 -23.11 1.89 4.37
CA ARG A 107 -23.15 3.28 4.88
C ARG A 107 -23.29 4.32 3.78
N LEU A 108 -23.13 3.93 2.51
CA LEU A 108 -23.24 4.81 1.36
C LEU A 108 -24.62 4.71 0.70
N PRO A 109 -25.12 5.78 0.07
CA PRO A 109 -26.28 5.69 -0.82
C PRO A 109 -26.05 4.70 -1.96
N ALA A 110 -27.10 3.98 -2.36
CA ALA A 110 -27.01 2.94 -3.40
C ALA A 110 -26.42 3.46 -4.73
N ALA A 111 -26.74 4.70 -5.11
CA ALA A 111 -26.18 5.33 -6.31
C ALA A 111 -24.66 5.52 -6.22
N THR A 112 -24.16 5.91 -5.05
CA THR A 112 -22.72 6.08 -4.80
C THR A 112 -22.01 4.73 -4.73
N GLN A 113 -22.61 3.71 -4.11
CA GLN A 113 -22.10 2.34 -4.15
C GLN A 113 -21.92 1.83 -5.59
N ALA A 114 -22.94 2.02 -6.45
CA ALA A 114 -22.88 1.58 -7.84
C ALA A 114 -21.75 2.26 -8.63
N ARG A 115 -21.54 3.57 -8.41
CA ARG A 115 -20.45 4.32 -9.04
C ARG A 115 -19.07 3.84 -8.60
N VAL A 116 -18.89 3.54 -7.30
CA VAL A 116 -17.62 3.02 -6.77
C VAL A 116 -17.35 1.61 -7.30
N LEU A 117 -18.35 0.72 -7.33
CA LEU A 117 -18.20 -0.64 -7.87
C LEU A 117 -17.86 -0.63 -9.37
N GLU A 118 -18.45 0.28 -10.13
CA GLU A 118 -18.11 0.45 -11.55
C GLU A 118 -16.67 0.94 -11.72
N ALA A 119 -16.23 1.92 -10.92
CA ALA A 119 -14.85 2.39 -10.97
C ALA A 119 -13.85 1.29 -10.58
N ILE A 120 -14.18 0.46 -9.59
CA ILE A 120 -13.40 -0.72 -9.23
C ILE A 120 -13.32 -1.69 -10.43
N ARG A 121 -14.43 -1.99 -11.10
CA ARG A 121 -14.44 -2.86 -12.28
C ARG A 121 -13.51 -2.33 -13.38
N LEU A 122 -13.62 -1.05 -13.71
CA LEU A 122 -12.77 -0.40 -14.72
C LEU A 122 -11.29 -0.41 -14.33
N GLY A 123 -10.98 -0.12 -13.07
CA GLY A 123 -9.62 -0.12 -12.58
C GLY A 123 -9.00 -1.52 -12.56
N LEU A 124 -9.76 -2.56 -12.20
CA LEU A 124 -9.29 -3.95 -12.28
C LEU A 124 -9.03 -4.41 -13.72
N ASP A 125 -9.81 -3.92 -14.68
CA ASP A 125 -9.56 -4.15 -16.10
C ASP A 125 -8.27 -3.46 -16.58
N GLU A 126 -7.95 -2.27 -16.06
CA GLU A 126 -6.67 -1.59 -16.32
C GLU A 126 -5.50 -2.34 -15.66
N ILE A 127 -5.60 -2.72 -14.39
CA ILE A 127 -4.57 -3.50 -13.68
C ILE A 127 -4.24 -4.79 -14.45
N ARG A 128 -5.28 -5.47 -14.96
CA ARG A 128 -5.11 -6.66 -15.79
C ARG A 128 -4.36 -6.39 -17.10
N ARG A 129 -4.50 -5.20 -17.70
CA ARG A 129 -3.77 -4.81 -18.92
C ARG A 129 -2.34 -4.38 -18.65
N LEU A 130 -2.11 -3.65 -17.55
CA LEU A 130 -0.77 -3.23 -17.13
C LEU A 130 0.09 -4.45 -16.77
N ASP A 131 -0.50 -5.42 -16.07
CA ASP A 131 0.10 -6.68 -15.63
C ASP A 131 1.56 -6.54 -15.18
N VAL A 132 1.79 -5.72 -14.16
CA VAL A 132 3.13 -5.36 -13.70
C VAL A 132 3.97 -6.58 -13.31
N SER A 133 5.28 -6.49 -13.53
CA SER A 133 6.22 -7.56 -13.18
C SER A 133 6.23 -7.85 -11.69
N VAL A 134 6.45 -9.13 -11.32
CA VAL A 134 6.67 -9.55 -9.92
C VAL A 134 7.91 -8.92 -9.30
N ALA A 135 8.87 -8.43 -10.10
CA ALA A 135 10.03 -7.70 -9.60
C ALA A 135 9.70 -6.25 -9.19
N TYR A 136 8.56 -5.69 -9.63
CA TYR A 136 8.07 -4.37 -9.24
C TYR A 136 7.31 -4.45 -7.91
N THR A 137 7.98 -4.99 -6.88
CA THR A 137 7.44 -5.50 -5.62
C THR A 137 6.17 -4.82 -5.13
N ASN A 138 6.22 -3.51 -4.88
CA ASN A 138 5.13 -2.81 -4.22
C ASN A 138 3.89 -2.65 -5.09
N ILE A 139 4.08 -2.35 -6.37
CA ILE A 139 2.98 -2.25 -7.32
C ILE A 139 2.42 -3.64 -7.61
N CYS A 140 3.26 -4.68 -7.66
CA CYS A 140 2.81 -6.06 -7.77
C CYS A 140 1.99 -6.51 -6.55
N LEU A 141 2.35 -6.12 -5.33
CA LEU A 141 1.60 -6.47 -4.12
C LEU A 141 0.27 -5.70 -4.01
N LEU A 142 0.21 -4.46 -4.50
CA LEU A 142 -1.05 -3.75 -4.65
C LEU A 142 -1.94 -4.38 -5.73
N ASP A 143 -1.38 -4.80 -6.86
CA ASP A 143 -2.11 -5.57 -7.89
C ASP A 143 -2.71 -6.83 -7.26
N VAL A 144 -1.89 -7.61 -6.54
CA VAL A 144 -2.33 -8.82 -5.84
C VAL A 144 -3.48 -8.52 -4.88
N LEU A 145 -3.36 -7.46 -4.06
CA LEU A 145 -4.41 -7.02 -3.14
C LEU A 145 -5.71 -6.69 -3.90
N ASN A 146 -5.60 -5.78 -4.86
CA ASN A 146 -6.73 -5.20 -5.58
C ASN A 146 -7.44 -6.26 -6.42
N THR A 147 -6.69 -7.07 -7.15
CA THR A 147 -7.21 -8.15 -7.98
C THR A 147 -7.88 -9.24 -7.13
N SER A 148 -7.26 -9.67 -6.03
CA SER A 148 -7.82 -10.71 -5.16
C SER A 148 -9.13 -10.22 -4.51
N LEU A 149 -9.06 -9.10 -3.79
CA LEU A 149 -10.21 -8.59 -3.04
C LEU A 149 -11.29 -7.99 -3.96
N GLY A 150 -10.88 -7.34 -5.04
CA GLY A 150 -11.78 -6.75 -6.03
C GLY A 150 -12.56 -7.81 -6.81
N GLY A 151 -11.91 -8.90 -7.23
CA GLY A 151 -12.60 -10.04 -7.84
C GLY A 151 -13.60 -10.67 -6.87
N GLU A 152 -13.20 -10.86 -5.61
CA GLU A 152 -14.09 -11.34 -4.57
C GLU A 152 -15.31 -10.43 -4.33
N LEU A 153 -15.07 -9.11 -4.24
CA LEU A 153 -16.10 -8.10 -4.03
C LEU A 153 -17.11 -8.08 -5.19
N LEU A 154 -16.64 -8.21 -6.43
CA LEU A 154 -17.47 -8.20 -7.63
C LEU A 154 -18.14 -9.56 -7.92
N GLY A 155 -17.80 -10.61 -7.16
CA GLY A 155 -18.23 -11.98 -7.45
C GLY A 155 -17.60 -12.56 -8.72
N ASP A 156 -16.48 -12.00 -9.18
CA ASP A 156 -15.75 -12.45 -10.36
C ASP A 156 -14.57 -13.36 -9.94
N ARG A 157 -14.80 -14.66 -10.06
CA ARG A 157 -13.80 -15.68 -9.71
C ARG A 157 -12.55 -15.61 -10.60
N VAL A 158 -12.68 -15.24 -11.88
CA VAL A 158 -11.55 -15.20 -12.81
C VAL A 158 -10.57 -14.10 -12.39
N ILE A 159 -11.09 -12.94 -12.02
CA ILE A 159 -10.30 -11.83 -11.47
C ILE A 159 -9.66 -12.27 -10.15
N ALA A 160 -10.44 -12.78 -9.18
CA ALA A 160 -9.91 -13.18 -7.87
C ALA A 160 -8.75 -14.19 -8.00
N GLU A 161 -8.93 -15.23 -8.82
CA GLU A 161 -7.90 -16.25 -9.03
C GLU A 161 -6.64 -15.73 -9.73
N ARG A 162 -6.73 -14.66 -10.54
CA ARG A 162 -5.54 -14.00 -11.08
C ARG A 162 -4.70 -13.43 -9.93
N GLY A 163 -5.34 -12.77 -8.96
CA GLY A 163 -4.67 -12.20 -7.80
C GLY A 163 -3.98 -13.28 -6.96
N TYR A 164 -4.68 -14.38 -6.68
CA TYR A 164 -4.12 -15.51 -5.92
C TYR A 164 -2.91 -16.13 -6.63
N ARG A 165 -3.00 -16.36 -7.94
CA ARG A 165 -1.88 -16.87 -8.74
C ARG A 165 -0.70 -15.90 -8.77
N LYS A 166 -0.97 -14.58 -8.83
CA LYS A 166 0.09 -13.57 -8.83
C LYS A 166 0.80 -13.46 -7.49
N LEU A 167 0.11 -13.64 -6.36
CA LEU A 167 0.74 -13.76 -5.04
C LEU A 167 1.71 -14.95 -5.01
N ALA A 168 1.22 -16.13 -5.44
CA ALA A 168 2.05 -17.33 -5.48
C ALA A 168 3.28 -17.15 -6.40
N ALA A 169 3.12 -16.48 -7.54
CA ALA A 169 4.22 -16.18 -8.45
C ALA A 169 5.24 -15.19 -7.84
N TRP A 170 4.77 -14.14 -7.16
CA TRP A 170 5.64 -13.20 -6.46
C TRP A 170 6.40 -13.85 -5.31
N MET A 171 5.74 -14.73 -4.53
CA MET A 171 6.38 -15.52 -3.49
C MET A 171 7.43 -16.45 -4.09
N ALA A 172 7.11 -17.22 -5.13
CA ALA A 172 8.07 -18.11 -5.79
C ALA A 172 9.29 -17.36 -6.35
N PHE A 173 9.06 -16.17 -6.92
CA PHE A 173 10.14 -15.29 -7.35
C PHE A 173 11.01 -14.86 -6.16
N THR A 174 10.41 -14.40 -5.06
CA THR A 174 11.13 -13.96 -3.86
C THR A 174 11.80 -15.13 -3.12
N ASP A 175 11.25 -16.34 -3.15
CA ASP A 175 11.82 -17.58 -2.59
C ASP A 175 13.06 -18.04 -3.37
N SER A 176 13.13 -17.75 -4.66
CA SER A 176 14.36 -17.94 -5.45
C SER A 176 15.46 -16.95 -5.08
N GLN A 177 15.16 -15.96 -4.23
CA GLN A 177 16.05 -14.92 -3.73
C GLN A 177 16.08 -14.95 -2.18
N GLY A 178 16.95 -14.14 -1.58
CA GLY A 178 16.97 -13.92 -0.12
C GLY A 178 15.88 -12.95 0.32
N ILE A 179 15.63 -11.90 -0.47
CA ILE A 179 14.70 -10.81 -0.14
C ILE A 179 13.93 -10.31 -1.37
N ALA A 180 12.88 -9.51 -1.16
CA ALA A 180 12.14 -8.85 -2.23
C ALA A 180 13.06 -7.95 -3.07
N PHE A 181 12.84 -7.94 -4.39
CA PHE A 181 13.73 -7.26 -5.34
C PHE A 181 13.89 -5.76 -5.06
N GLU A 182 12.79 -5.06 -4.75
CA GLU A 182 12.81 -3.64 -4.37
C GLU A 182 12.94 -3.38 -2.86
N TRP A 183 13.86 -4.07 -2.20
CA TRP A 183 14.28 -3.74 -0.83
C TRP A 183 15.24 -2.55 -0.80
N ASN A 184 14.83 -1.41 -1.34
CA ASN A 184 15.68 -0.22 -1.48
C ASN A 184 15.04 1.07 -0.95
N SER A 185 13.91 0.94 -0.26
CA SER A 185 13.14 2.06 0.30
C SER A 185 12.24 1.60 1.45
N PRO A 186 12.40 2.16 2.67
CA PRO A 186 11.48 1.91 3.78
C PRO A 186 10.02 2.24 3.43
N THR A 187 9.82 3.24 2.55
CA THR A 187 8.49 3.62 2.06
C THR A 187 7.83 2.48 1.28
N TYR A 188 8.59 1.72 0.48
CA TYR A 188 8.05 0.57 -0.25
C TYR A 188 7.71 -0.58 0.68
N GLY A 189 8.60 -0.92 1.62
CA GLY A 189 8.30 -1.95 2.63
C GLY A 189 7.02 -1.67 3.43
N ALA A 190 6.73 -0.40 3.74
CA ALA A 190 5.48 -0.02 4.40
C ALA A 190 4.24 -0.17 3.50
N VAL A 191 4.37 -0.01 2.19
CA VAL A 191 3.30 -0.29 1.21
C VAL A 191 3.07 -1.80 1.13
N ASP A 192 4.13 -2.58 1.01
CA ASP A 192 4.11 -4.03 0.89
C ASP A 192 3.40 -4.69 2.08
N LEU A 193 3.83 -4.34 3.29
CA LEU A 193 3.24 -4.88 4.53
C LEU A 193 1.78 -4.46 4.71
N ARG A 194 1.41 -3.24 4.31
CA ARG A 194 0.02 -2.80 4.33
C ARG A 194 -0.83 -3.63 3.35
N ALA A 195 -0.34 -3.87 2.14
CA ALA A 195 -1.05 -4.66 1.14
C ALA A 195 -1.25 -6.11 1.61
N LEU A 196 -0.20 -6.74 2.12
CA LEU A 196 -0.26 -8.10 2.67
C LEU A 196 -1.19 -8.19 3.88
N LYS A 197 -1.19 -7.17 4.77
CA LYS A 197 -2.11 -7.11 5.90
C LYS A 197 -3.57 -7.04 5.45
N LEU A 198 -3.89 -6.11 4.56
CA LEU A 198 -5.25 -5.94 4.06
C LEU A 198 -5.75 -7.21 3.39
N LEU A 199 -4.89 -7.86 2.59
CA LEU A 199 -5.21 -9.12 1.94
C LEU A 199 -5.48 -10.22 2.98
N ALA A 200 -4.57 -10.42 3.95
CA ALA A 200 -4.71 -11.40 5.01
C ALA A 200 -5.95 -11.18 5.90
N ASP A 201 -6.36 -9.93 6.10
CA ASP A 201 -7.56 -9.60 6.88
C ASP A 201 -8.85 -9.86 6.12
N LEU A 202 -8.86 -9.66 4.79
CA LEU A 202 -10.10 -9.48 4.04
C LEU A 202 -10.41 -10.54 3.00
N THR A 203 -9.40 -11.27 2.50
CA THR A 203 -9.68 -12.34 1.52
C THR A 203 -10.55 -13.42 2.15
N ARG A 204 -11.39 -14.07 1.35
CA ARG A 204 -12.12 -15.29 1.75
C ARG A 204 -11.36 -16.56 1.40
N ASP A 205 -10.33 -16.48 0.56
CA ASP A 205 -9.49 -17.61 0.19
C ASP A 205 -8.44 -17.90 1.27
N GLU A 206 -8.55 -19.08 1.89
CA GLU A 206 -7.72 -19.42 3.04
C GLU A 206 -6.25 -19.64 2.66
N ALA A 207 -5.98 -20.18 1.48
CA ALA A 207 -4.62 -20.38 1.00
C ALA A 207 -3.90 -19.03 0.80
N THR A 208 -4.57 -18.09 0.13
CA THR A 208 -4.10 -16.71 -0.07
C THR A 208 -3.91 -15.99 1.26
N ARG A 209 -4.81 -16.20 2.24
CA ARG A 209 -4.67 -15.64 3.59
C ARG A 209 -3.38 -16.11 4.26
N ILE A 210 -3.11 -17.41 4.24
CA ILE A 210 -1.90 -17.99 4.85
C ILE A 210 -0.66 -17.46 4.13
N GLN A 211 -0.66 -17.47 2.80
CA GLN A 211 0.42 -16.94 1.98
C GLN A 211 0.75 -15.49 2.30
N ALA A 212 -0.27 -14.62 2.40
CA ALA A 212 -0.10 -13.21 2.74
C ALA A 212 0.54 -13.02 4.12
N ARG A 213 0.10 -13.79 5.13
CA ARG A 213 0.70 -13.76 6.48
C ARG A 213 2.14 -14.26 6.49
N THR A 214 2.43 -15.34 5.76
CA THR A 214 3.79 -15.87 5.63
C THR A 214 4.72 -14.88 4.96
N ALA A 215 4.28 -14.24 3.86
CA ALA A 215 5.01 -13.19 3.19
C ALA A 215 5.28 -11.99 4.12
N ALA A 216 4.26 -11.53 4.85
CA ALA A 216 4.40 -10.42 5.80
C ALA A 216 5.41 -10.76 6.90
N ALA A 217 5.35 -11.97 7.47
CA ALA A 217 6.30 -12.42 8.49
C ALA A 217 7.74 -12.47 7.95
N ARG A 218 7.95 -12.95 6.71
CA ARG A 218 9.26 -12.98 6.06
C ARG A 218 9.82 -11.58 5.86
N MET A 219 9.03 -10.67 5.29
CA MET A 219 9.44 -9.28 5.10
C MET A 219 9.70 -8.58 6.44
N GLY A 220 8.84 -8.78 7.42
CA GLY A 220 9.01 -8.24 8.77
C GLY A 220 10.28 -8.73 9.45
N LEU A 221 10.69 -9.98 9.23
CA LEU A 221 11.96 -10.49 9.73
C LEU A 221 13.14 -9.76 9.10
N SER A 222 13.20 -9.65 7.78
CA SER A 222 14.25 -8.88 7.11
C SER A 222 14.27 -7.43 7.58
N THR A 223 13.10 -6.79 7.78
CA THR A 223 13.02 -5.42 8.32
C THR A 223 13.62 -5.37 9.72
N ALA A 224 13.18 -6.25 10.62
CA ALA A 224 13.63 -6.26 12.01
C ALA A 224 15.15 -6.47 12.13
N LEU A 225 15.72 -7.33 11.29
CA LEU A 225 17.16 -7.59 11.25
C LEU A 225 17.96 -6.41 10.70
N HIS A 226 17.34 -5.52 9.91
CA HIS A 226 17.96 -4.30 9.39
C HIS A 226 17.72 -3.07 10.27
N ILE A 227 16.98 -3.17 11.38
CA ILE A 227 16.83 -2.05 12.32
C ILE A 227 18.11 -1.92 13.17
N HIS A 228 18.72 -0.73 13.15
CA HIS A 228 19.82 -0.39 14.05
C HIS A 228 19.31 -0.22 15.49
N ALA A 229 19.79 -1.06 16.41
CA ALA A 229 19.36 -1.07 17.81
C ALA A 229 19.42 0.30 18.51
N ALA A 230 20.47 1.10 18.28
CA ALA A 230 20.64 2.36 19.02
C ALA A 230 19.77 3.51 18.48
N THR A 231 19.59 3.61 17.17
CA THR A 231 18.80 4.70 16.56
C THR A 231 17.36 4.31 16.26
N GLY A 232 17.06 3.00 16.24
CA GLY A 232 15.78 2.48 15.78
C GLY A 232 15.52 2.69 14.29
N ARG A 233 16.54 3.09 13.53
CA ARG A 233 16.44 3.39 12.10
C ARG A 233 16.69 2.15 11.26
N TRP A 234 15.98 2.05 10.14
CA TRP A 234 16.22 1.02 9.15
C TRP A 234 17.53 1.31 8.40
N ALA A 235 18.43 0.35 8.40
CA ALA A 235 19.66 0.37 7.63
C ALA A 235 19.41 0.22 6.12
N GLY A 236 20.37 0.67 5.31
CA GLY A 236 20.25 0.67 3.86
C GLY A 236 20.05 -0.71 3.21
N PRO A 237 19.89 -0.73 1.87
CA PRO A 237 20.10 0.40 0.97
C PRO A 237 18.87 1.32 0.86
N HIS A 238 19.10 2.63 0.85
CA HIS A 238 18.09 3.67 0.67
C HIS A 238 18.09 4.24 -0.77
N GLY A 239 18.42 3.41 -1.77
CA GLY A 239 18.60 3.84 -3.16
C GLY A 239 17.36 4.47 -3.82
N ARG A 240 16.17 4.24 -3.23
CA ARG A 240 14.89 4.87 -3.63
C ARG A 240 14.13 5.44 -2.42
N ALA A 241 14.84 5.82 -1.36
CA ALA A 241 14.20 6.43 -0.20
C ALA A 241 13.72 7.86 -0.49
N TYR A 242 12.64 8.26 0.17
CA TYR A 242 12.06 9.58 0.04
C TYR A 242 12.65 10.54 1.08
N HIS A 243 12.60 11.84 0.77
CA HIS A 243 13.19 12.91 1.59
C HIS A 243 12.91 12.74 3.10
N PRO A 244 11.65 12.56 3.57
CA PRO A 244 11.36 12.49 4.99
C PRO A 244 12.07 11.34 5.72
N SER A 245 12.26 10.19 5.05
CA SER A 245 13.00 9.05 5.58
C SER A 245 14.50 9.31 5.63
N VAL A 246 15.05 9.95 4.59
CA VAL A 246 16.49 10.24 4.48
C VAL A 246 16.93 11.30 5.49
N VAL A 247 16.13 12.36 5.69
CA VAL A 247 16.44 13.45 6.63
C VAL A 247 15.90 13.21 8.05
N CYS A 248 15.39 12.01 8.33
CA CYS A 248 14.89 11.61 9.65
C CYS A 248 13.74 12.49 10.20
N GLU A 249 12.89 13.05 9.32
CA GLU A 249 11.71 13.84 9.70
C GLU A 249 10.58 12.97 10.26
N THR A 250 10.55 11.69 9.91
CA THR A 250 9.59 10.71 10.46
C THR A 250 10.13 10.06 11.74
N PRO A 251 9.25 9.55 12.62
CA PRO A 251 9.66 8.73 13.75
C PRO A 251 10.54 7.55 13.30
N PRO A 252 11.45 7.04 14.16
CA PRO A 252 12.28 5.88 13.85
C PRO A 252 11.45 4.67 13.39
N GLU A 253 11.92 3.97 12.36
CA GLU A 253 11.21 2.87 11.71
C GLU A 253 10.89 1.72 12.69
N VAL A 254 11.66 1.54 13.76
CA VAL A 254 11.31 0.59 14.85
C VAL A 254 9.92 0.86 15.43
N SER A 255 9.46 2.12 15.45
CA SER A 255 8.10 2.47 15.89
C SER A 255 7.04 1.90 14.94
N LEU A 256 7.32 1.91 13.63
CA LEU A 256 6.45 1.30 12.62
C LEU A 256 6.41 -0.22 12.80
N VAL A 257 7.56 -0.87 12.98
CA VAL A 257 7.64 -2.32 13.18
C VAL A 257 6.89 -2.74 14.44
N ARG A 258 7.08 -2.03 15.56
CA ARG A 258 6.33 -2.31 16.80
C ARG A 258 4.83 -2.07 16.63
N GLY A 259 4.44 -1.06 15.85
CA GLY A 259 3.04 -0.84 15.47
C GLY A 259 2.44 -2.01 14.69
N TRP A 260 3.17 -2.52 13.69
CA TRP A 260 2.77 -3.69 12.91
C TRP A 260 2.71 -4.97 13.75
N ILE A 261 3.57 -5.12 14.75
CA ILE A 261 3.46 -6.24 15.70
C ILE A 261 2.20 -6.09 16.55
N ALA A 262 1.93 -4.88 17.06
CA ALA A 262 0.80 -4.60 17.95
C ALA A 262 -0.56 -4.76 17.26
N ASP A 263 -0.68 -4.40 15.99
CA ASP A 263 -1.92 -4.53 15.21
C ASP A 263 -2.09 -5.90 14.51
N GLY A 264 -1.14 -6.81 14.72
CA GLY A 264 -1.13 -8.17 14.17
C GLY A 264 -0.77 -8.26 12.69
N THR A 265 -0.23 -7.19 12.09
CA THR A 265 0.39 -7.24 10.75
C THR A 265 1.61 -8.15 10.73
N LEU A 266 2.42 -8.06 11.76
CA LEU A 266 3.61 -8.89 11.97
C LEU A 266 3.40 -9.82 13.18
N PRO A 267 3.97 -11.03 13.16
CA PRO A 267 3.83 -11.95 14.28
C PRO A 267 4.56 -11.45 15.54
N GLY A 268 3.99 -11.75 16.71
CA GLY A 268 4.49 -11.28 18.01
C GLY A 268 5.94 -11.67 18.33
N TRP A 269 6.40 -12.82 17.84
CA TRP A 269 7.77 -13.30 18.04
C TRP A 269 8.84 -12.42 17.38
N LEU A 270 8.47 -11.54 16.44
CA LEU A 270 9.42 -10.56 15.89
C LEU A 270 9.86 -9.50 16.91
N THR A 271 9.18 -9.39 18.04
CA THR A 271 9.66 -8.59 19.18
C THR A 271 11.01 -9.10 19.66
N ASP A 272 11.19 -10.42 19.73
CA ASP A 272 12.45 -11.02 20.16
C ASP A 272 13.57 -10.69 19.16
N ALA A 273 13.29 -10.76 17.86
CA ALA A 273 14.26 -10.39 16.81
C ALA A 273 14.73 -8.92 16.91
N LEU A 274 13.87 -8.01 17.40
CA LEU A 274 14.22 -6.61 17.64
C LEU A 274 14.97 -6.42 18.97
N ASP A 275 14.53 -7.09 20.04
CA ASP A 275 14.97 -6.81 21.40
C ASP A 275 16.22 -7.62 21.79
N THR A 276 16.51 -8.73 21.09
CA THR A 276 17.64 -9.62 21.38
C THR A 276 18.69 -9.64 20.27
N GLN A 277 18.92 -8.52 19.59
CA GLN A 277 19.97 -8.41 18.58
C GLN A 277 21.37 -8.61 19.22
N PRO A 278 22.28 -9.37 18.57
CA PRO A 278 23.66 -9.48 19.01
C PRO A 278 24.37 -8.11 19.05
N GLU A 279 25.42 -7.99 19.87
CA GLU A 279 26.22 -6.75 19.95
C GLU A 279 26.81 -6.34 18.58
N THR A 280 27.19 -7.35 17.79
CA THR A 280 27.62 -7.21 16.42
C THR A 280 27.10 -8.39 15.61
N PHE A 281 26.58 -8.13 14.41
CA PHE A 281 26.20 -9.16 13.47
C PHE A 281 26.24 -8.62 12.04
N GLU A 282 26.29 -9.53 11.08
CA GLU A 282 26.17 -9.22 9.67
C GLU A 282 24.98 -10.00 9.12
N ILE A 283 24.13 -9.33 8.35
CA ILE A 283 23.08 -9.95 7.56
C ILE A 283 23.39 -9.72 6.09
N SER A 284 23.32 -10.80 5.30
CA SER A 284 23.47 -10.76 3.85
C SER A 284 22.29 -11.44 3.20
N GLU A 285 21.54 -10.70 2.37
CA GLU A 285 20.36 -11.17 1.66
C GLU A 285 20.51 -10.93 0.15
N THR A 286 20.24 -11.95 -0.65
CA THR A 286 20.28 -11.81 -2.12
C THR A 286 18.98 -11.17 -2.60
N ALA A 287 19.04 -10.02 -3.27
CA ALA A 287 17.87 -9.40 -3.88
C ALA A 287 17.61 -9.96 -5.30
N HIS A 288 18.69 -10.25 -6.05
CA HIS A 288 18.58 -10.88 -7.36
C HIS A 288 19.87 -11.57 -7.80
N ALA A 289 19.91 -12.90 -7.71
CA ALA A 289 21.06 -13.73 -8.06
C ALA A 289 21.51 -13.54 -9.52
N GLY A 290 20.57 -13.39 -10.46
CA GLY A 290 20.88 -13.23 -11.88
C GLY A 290 21.60 -11.93 -12.26
N ARG A 291 21.66 -10.95 -11.33
CA ARG A 291 22.42 -9.69 -11.49
C ARG A 291 23.47 -9.52 -10.39
N GLU A 292 23.75 -10.57 -9.62
CA GLU A 292 24.65 -10.52 -8.46
C GLU A 292 24.28 -9.38 -7.48
N MET A 293 22.96 -9.13 -7.36
CA MET A 293 22.45 -8.09 -6.47
C MET A 293 22.17 -8.67 -5.10
N GLY A 294 22.88 -8.16 -4.10
CA GLY A 294 22.70 -8.49 -2.69
C GLY A 294 22.68 -7.23 -1.83
N ILE A 295 22.24 -7.43 -0.60
CA ILE A 295 22.17 -6.41 0.44
C ILE A 295 22.89 -6.99 1.64
N THR A 296 23.93 -6.30 2.09
CA THR A 296 24.70 -6.70 3.26
C THR A 296 24.70 -5.56 4.25
N THR A 297 24.25 -5.84 5.47
CA THR A 297 24.28 -4.87 6.55
C THR A 297 25.10 -5.41 7.70
N TYR A 298 26.16 -4.68 8.04
CA TYR A 298 26.94 -4.88 9.25
C TYR A 298 26.40 -4.00 10.37
N HIS A 299 26.06 -4.63 11.49
CA HIS A 299 25.58 -3.98 12.69
C HIS A 299 26.64 -4.00 13.80
N SER A 300 26.79 -2.86 14.47
CA SER A 300 27.52 -2.73 15.74
C SER A 300 26.79 -1.75 16.66
N ARG A 301 27.24 -1.64 17.91
CA ARG A 301 26.73 -0.62 18.84
C ARG A 301 26.97 0.82 18.38
N SER A 302 28.01 1.06 17.60
CA SER A 302 28.48 2.41 17.27
C SER A 302 28.03 2.89 15.90
N PHE A 303 27.90 1.97 14.95
CA PHE A 303 27.51 2.28 13.58
C PHE A 303 26.86 1.07 12.90
N VAL A 304 26.17 1.36 11.81
CA VAL A 304 25.70 0.39 10.83
C VAL A 304 26.26 0.77 9.46
N LEU A 305 26.67 -0.24 8.70
CA LEU A 305 27.19 -0.08 7.34
C LEU A 305 26.47 -1.06 6.41
N GLY A 306 25.93 -0.57 5.30
CA GLY A 306 25.32 -1.36 4.23
C GLY A 306 25.16 -0.57 2.95
#